data_AF-A0A965AE05-F1
#
_entry.id   AF-A0A965AE05-F1
#
_cell.length_a   1.000
_cell.length_b   1.000
_cell.length_c   1.000
_cell.angle_alpha   90.00
_cell.angle_beta   90.00
_cell.angle_gamma   90.00
#
_symmetry.space_group_name_H-M   'P 1'
#
loop_
_entity.id
_entity.type
_entity.pdbx_description
1 polymer ?
#
loop_
_entity_poly.entity_id
_entity_poly.type
_entity_poly.pdbx_seq_one_letter_code
_entity_poly.pdbx_strand_id
1 'polypeptide(L)'
;MAEFKTETNALTSKMTALDHQVDTGKNAPFPKSHFLYLIVGGIGSGKTTTALRLLKIPKEDGGFRKAYNRIYVVSPTAKYDDKWDKLINEVDEDGNYYQECTDETIGDIIDKIEMFNEENKGKSPS
;
A
#
# COMPACT_ATOMS: atom_id res chain seq x y z
N MET A 1 24.90 -14.18 -21.39
CA MET A 1 24.60 -13.16 -20.35
C MET A 1 25.90 -12.95 -19.57
N ALA A 2 26.36 -11.71 -19.40
CA ALA A 2 27.60 -11.45 -18.67
C ALA A 2 27.33 -11.50 -17.16
N GLU A 3 28.09 -12.32 -16.43
CA GLU A 3 28.08 -12.37 -14.97
C GLU A 3 28.75 -11.12 -14.40
N PHE A 4 28.01 -10.35 -13.59
CA PHE A 4 28.58 -9.26 -12.82
C PHE A 4 29.31 -9.84 -11.60
N LYS A 5 30.65 -9.70 -11.57
CA LYS A 5 31.43 -9.95 -10.37
C LYS A 5 31.37 -8.73 -9.46
N THR A 6 30.65 -8.83 -8.36
CA THR A 6 30.59 -7.79 -7.33
C THR A 6 31.74 -7.99 -6.35
N GLU A 7 32.63 -7.01 -6.24
CA GLU A 7 33.66 -6.99 -5.19
C GLU A 7 33.07 -6.49 -3.87
N THR A 8 33.11 -7.33 -2.84
CA THR A 8 32.58 -7.00 -1.51
C THR A 8 33.60 -6.20 -0.69
N ASN A 9 33.18 -5.03 -0.20
CA ASN A 9 34.01 -4.19 0.66
C ASN A 9 34.12 -4.80 2.07
N ALA A 10 35.30 -4.73 2.69
CA ALA A 10 35.53 -5.23 4.05
C ALA A 10 34.58 -4.58 5.09
N LEU A 11 34.15 -3.34 4.87
CA LEU A 11 33.17 -2.66 5.71
C LEU A 11 31.79 -3.31 5.63
N THR A 12 31.38 -3.83 4.48
CA THR A 12 30.08 -4.48 4.29
C THR A 12 29.89 -5.66 5.24
N SER A 13 30.95 -6.41 5.53
CA SER A 13 30.93 -7.52 6.48
C SER A 13 30.85 -7.09 7.96
N LYS A 14 31.15 -5.82 8.25
CA LYS A 14 31.20 -5.25 9.60
C LYS A 14 30.01 -4.35 9.92
N MET A 15 29.15 -4.06 8.93
CA MET A 15 27.90 -3.33 9.15
C MET A 15 26.90 -4.26 9.85
N THR A 16 26.81 -4.15 11.16
CA THR A 16 25.74 -4.78 11.96
C THR A 16 24.61 -3.79 12.16
N ALA A 17 23.36 -4.29 12.17
CA ALA A 17 22.21 -3.47 12.53
C ALA A 17 22.40 -2.85 13.92
N LEU A 18 22.08 -1.56 14.06
CA LEU A 18 22.27 -0.79 15.29
C LEU A 18 21.19 -1.03 16.34
N ASP A 19 20.04 -1.61 15.97
CA ASP A 19 18.97 -2.00 16.88
C ASP A 19 18.53 -3.45 16.63
N HIS A 20 17.63 -3.94 17.51
CA HIS A 20 16.88 -5.16 17.27
C HIS A 20 15.84 -4.90 16.18
N GLN A 21 16.29 -4.75 14.92
CA GLN A 21 15.38 -4.61 13.79
C GLN A 21 14.41 -5.78 13.83
N VAL A 22 13.13 -5.44 14.03
CA VAL A 22 12.03 -6.40 14.00
C VAL A 22 12.13 -7.14 12.68
N ASP A 23 12.15 -8.47 12.72
CA ASP A 23 12.16 -9.32 11.52
C ASP A 23 11.10 -8.80 10.53
N THR A 24 11.57 -8.14 9.47
CA THR A 24 10.73 -7.51 8.45
C THR A 24 10.02 -8.55 7.58
N GLY A 25 10.18 -9.84 7.90
CA GLY A 25 9.84 -10.94 7.03
C GLY A 25 10.98 -11.13 6.05
N LYS A 26 11.95 -11.98 6.38
CA LYS A 26 12.97 -12.45 5.43
C LYS A 26 12.33 -12.71 4.05
N ASN A 27 12.73 -11.92 3.06
CA ASN A 27 12.30 -11.98 1.65
C ASN A 27 10.90 -11.44 1.30
N ALA A 28 10.19 -10.78 2.21
CA ALA A 28 8.95 -10.07 1.87
C ALA A 28 9.27 -8.68 1.27
N PRO A 29 8.58 -8.24 0.20
CA PRO A 29 8.85 -6.94 -0.43
C PRO A 29 8.34 -5.74 0.38
N PHE A 30 7.47 -5.96 1.38
CA PHE A 30 6.87 -4.91 2.22
C PHE A 30 6.94 -5.24 3.72
N PRO A 31 7.02 -4.23 4.61
CA PRO A 31 6.94 -4.42 6.06
C PRO A 31 5.60 -5.03 6.50
N LYS A 32 5.62 -5.81 7.59
CA LYS A 32 4.38 -6.35 8.21
C LYS A 32 3.60 -5.33 9.06
N SER A 33 4.27 -4.28 9.55
CA SER A 33 3.66 -3.19 10.34
C SER A 33 2.94 -2.19 9.43
N HIS A 34 2.24 -1.21 10.01
CA HIS A 34 1.78 -0.04 9.26
C HIS A 34 2.98 0.65 8.58
N PHE A 35 2.80 1.06 7.32
CA PHE A 35 3.84 1.73 6.53
C PHE A 35 3.21 2.73 5.56
N LEU A 36 4.02 3.71 5.16
CA LEU A 36 3.71 4.63 4.07
C LEU A 36 4.47 4.18 2.82
N TYR A 37 3.78 4.09 1.69
CA TYR A 37 4.38 3.71 0.40
C TYR A 37 4.17 4.80 -0.63
N LEU A 38 5.28 5.25 -1.24
CA LEU A 38 5.29 6.34 -2.20
C LEU A 38 5.88 5.87 -3.54
N ILE A 39 5.12 6.05 -4.62
CA ILE A 39 5.56 5.75 -6.00
C ILE A 39 5.77 7.09 -6.75
N VAL A 40 7.02 7.46 -6.99
CA VAL A 40 7.38 8.74 -7.64
C VAL A 40 7.97 8.49 -9.03
N GLY A 41 7.60 9.33 -10.00
CA GLY A 41 8.11 9.26 -11.37
C GLY A 41 7.38 10.19 -12.33
N GLY A 42 7.97 10.44 -13.50
CA GLY A 42 7.40 11.30 -14.54
C GLY A 42 6.05 10.81 -15.10
N ILE A 43 5.39 11.63 -15.91
CA ILE A 43 4.16 11.23 -16.62
C ILE A 43 4.46 9.99 -17.48
N GLY A 44 3.54 9.02 -17.53
CA GLY A 44 3.71 7.80 -18.33
C GLY A 44 4.64 6.74 -17.74
N SER A 45 5.29 6.97 -16.60
CA SER A 45 6.19 5.98 -15.94
C SER A 45 5.49 4.77 -15.31
N GLY A 46 4.17 4.62 -15.49
CA GLY A 46 3.43 3.46 -15.02
C GLY A 46 3.05 3.46 -13.53
N LYS A 47 3.20 4.58 -12.80
CA LYS A 47 2.89 4.67 -11.35
C LYS A 47 1.53 4.08 -10.97
N THR A 48 0.47 4.56 -11.63
CA THR A 48 -0.91 4.09 -11.44
C THR A 48 -1.02 2.60 -11.73
N THR A 49 -0.39 2.13 -12.81
CA THR A 49 -0.38 0.72 -13.18
C THR A 49 0.33 -0.13 -12.14
N THR A 50 1.45 0.34 -11.57
CA THR A 50 2.17 -0.35 -10.49
C THR A 50 1.30 -0.44 -9.24
N ALA A 51 0.70 0.67 -8.79
CA ALA A 51 -0.18 0.69 -7.62
C ALA A 51 -1.38 -0.28 -7.77
N LEU A 52 -2.09 -0.22 -8.90
CA LEU A 52 -3.24 -1.09 -9.16
C LEU A 52 -2.84 -2.55 -9.35
N ARG A 53 -1.63 -2.85 -9.86
CA ARG A 53 -1.13 -4.22 -9.96
C ARG A 53 -0.81 -4.81 -8.60
N LEU A 54 -0.28 -4.03 -7.66
CA LEU A 54 -0.04 -4.50 -6.30
C LEU A 54 -1.35 -4.97 -5.64
N LEU A 55 -2.46 -4.26 -5.84
CA LEU A 55 -3.79 -4.67 -5.37
C LEU A 55 -4.34 -5.95 -6.04
N LYS A 56 -3.74 -6.42 -7.14
CA LYS A 56 -4.13 -7.64 -7.84
C LYS A 56 -3.27 -8.86 -7.49
N ILE A 57 -2.04 -8.64 -7.00
CA ILE A 57 -1.10 -9.71 -6.64
C ILE A 57 -1.49 -10.28 -5.26
N PRO A 58 -1.57 -11.61 -5.07
CA PRO A 58 -1.82 -12.24 -3.77
C PRO A 58 -0.85 -11.78 -2.68
N LYS A 59 -1.31 -11.73 -1.43
CA LYS A 59 -0.49 -11.27 -0.30
C LYS A 59 0.72 -12.17 -0.05
N GLU A 60 0.54 -13.47 -0.24
CA GLU A 60 1.56 -14.52 -0.18
C GLU A 60 2.67 -14.34 -1.24
N ASP A 61 2.34 -13.73 -2.38
CA ASP A 61 3.28 -13.40 -3.45
C ASP A 61 3.87 -11.99 -3.29
N GLY A 62 3.60 -11.32 -2.16
CA GLY A 62 4.11 -9.99 -1.86
C GLY A 62 3.26 -8.83 -2.40
N GLY A 63 2.02 -9.08 -2.81
CA GLY A 63 1.05 -8.05 -3.19
C GLY A 63 0.10 -7.64 -2.07
N PHE A 64 -1.01 -7.01 -2.45
CA PHE A 64 -2.03 -6.47 -1.54
C PHE A 64 -3.44 -6.96 -1.82
N ARG A 65 -3.62 -7.98 -2.67
CA ARG A 65 -4.95 -8.54 -2.93
C ARG A 65 -5.54 -9.06 -1.62
N LYS A 66 -6.72 -8.55 -1.25
CA LYS A 66 -7.41 -8.87 0.01
C LYS A 66 -6.56 -8.63 1.26
N ALA A 67 -5.55 -7.75 1.19
CA ALA A 67 -4.72 -7.42 2.34
C ALA A 67 -5.39 -6.41 3.29
N TYR A 68 -6.45 -5.74 2.84
CA TYR A 68 -7.14 -4.68 3.57
C TYR A 68 -8.64 -4.99 3.66
N ASN A 69 -9.25 -4.70 4.81
CA ASN A 69 -10.70 -4.80 4.99
C ASN A 69 -11.45 -3.63 4.34
N ARG A 70 -10.81 -2.46 4.29
CA ARG A 70 -11.34 -1.23 3.67
C ARG A 70 -10.24 -0.49 2.94
N ILE A 71 -10.60 0.08 1.79
CA ILE A 71 -9.73 0.91 0.97
C ILE A 71 -10.43 2.25 0.78
N TYR A 72 -9.71 3.34 1.07
CA TYR A 72 -10.16 4.71 0.82
C TYR A 72 -9.33 5.29 -0.33
N VAL A 73 -9.99 5.93 -1.30
CA VAL A 73 -9.33 6.52 -2.46
C VAL A 73 -9.62 8.01 -2.51
N VAL A 74 -8.56 8.81 -2.45
CA VAL A 74 -8.63 10.26 -2.67
C VAL A 74 -7.96 10.58 -3.99
N SER A 75 -8.74 10.95 -5.01
CA SER A 75 -8.23 11.33 -6.31
C SER A 75 -9.21 12.20 -7.11
N PRO A 76 -8.80 13.38 -7.60
CA PRO A 76 -9.66 14.24 -8.42
C PRO A 76 -9.92 13.66 -9.82
N THR A 77 -9.03 12.81 -10.32
CA THR A 77 -9.02 12.39 -11.73
C THR A 77 -9.24 10.90 -11.94
N ALA A 78 -9.24 10.07 -10.89
CA ALA A 78 -9.31 8.63 -11.04
C ALA A 78 -10.59 8.17 -11.75
N LYS A 79 -11.73 8.84 -11.55
CA LYS A 79 -13.01 8.53 -12.22
C LYS A 79 -13.01 8.71 -13.74
N TYR A 80 -11.97 9.32 -14.31
CA TYR A 80 -11.83 9.54 -15.74
C TYR A 80 -10.78 8.62 -16.39
N ASP A 81 -10.19 7.70 -15.64
CA ASP A 81 -9.19 6.73 -16.14
C ASP A 81 -9.70 5.31 -15.91
N ASP A 82 -10.09 4.64 -17.01
CA ASP A 82 -10.68 3.29 -17.05
C ASP A 82 -9.92 2.24 -16.22
N LYS A 83 -8.63 2.46 -15.95
CA LYS A 83 -7.83 1.55 -15.10
C LYS A 83 -8.37 1.49 -13.67
N TRP A 84 -9.01 2.56 -13.20
CA TRP A 84 -9.53 2.70 -11.85
C TRP A 84 -10.97 2.24 -11.71
N ASP A 85 -11.75 2.18 -12.80
CA ASP A 85 -13.20 1.94 -12.77
C ASP A 85 -13.61 0.84 -11.79
N LYS A 86 -12.95 -0.31 -11.87
CA LYS A 86 -13.25 -1.43 -10.99
C LYS A 86 -13.07 -1.09 -9.51
N LEU A 87 -11.97 -0.43 -9.15
CA LEU A 87 -11.68 -0.08 -7.77
C LEU A 87 -12.58 1.07 -7.31
N ILE A 88 -12.81 2.08 -8.15
CA ILE A 88 -13.68 3.22 -7.81
C ILE A 88 -15.09 2.75 -7.58
N ASN A 89 -15.67 1.96 -8.49
CA ASN A 89 -17.03 1.47 -8.34
C ASN A 89 -17.18 0.66 -7.04
N GLU A 90 -16.19 -0.18 -6.70
CA GLU A 90 -16.19 -0.97 -5.46
C GLU A 90 -16.12 -0.08 -4.20
N VAL A 91 -15.25 0.92 -4.17
CA VAL A 91 -15.09 1.77 -2.96
C VAL A 91 -16.14 2.88 -2.86
N ASP A 92 -16.70 3.33 -3.98
CA ASP A 92 -17.73 4.38 -4.03
C ASP A 92 -19.10 3.84 -3.56
N GLU A 93 -19.37 2.55 -3.74
CA GLU A 93 -20.53 1.86 -3.14
C GLU A 93 -20.57 2.03 -1.60
N ASP A 94 -19.40 2.07 -0.96
CA ASP A 94 -19.24 2.30 0.48
C ASP A 94 -19.01 3.79 0.84
N GLY A 95 -19.05 4.70 -0.14
CA GLY A 95 -18.76 6.12 0.04
C GLY A 95 -17.30 6.40 0.42
N ASN A 96 -16.35 5.55 -0.01
CA ASN A 96 -14.93 5.66 0.32
C ASN A 96 -14.09 6.27 -0.83
N TYR A 97 -14.75 6.86 -1.83
CA TYR A 97 -14.11 7.64 -2.90
C TYR A 97 -14.29 9.14 -2.68
N TYR A 98 -13.17 9.89 -2.74
CA TYR A 98 -13.13 11.32 -2.54
C TYR A 98 -12.37 11.99 -3.68
N GLN A 99 -12.83 13.16 -4.14
CA GLN A 99 -12.20 13.89 -5.24
C GLN A 99 -11.20 14.94 -4.77
N GLU A 100 -11.28 15.35 -3.50
CA GLU A 100 -10.44 16.41 -2.93
C GLU A 100 -9.79 15.94 -1.63
N CYS A 101 -8.57 16.38 -1.37
CA CYS A 101 -7.85 16.08 -0.13
C CYS A 101 -7.94 17.29 0.79
N THR A 102 -9.06 17.45 1.48
CA THR A 102 -9.31 18.52 2.45
C THR A 102 -9.23 17.99 3.89
N ASP A 103 -9.11 18.89 4.87
CA ASP A 103 -9.18 18.52 6.30
C ASP A 103 -10.52 17.82 6.63
N GLU A 104 -11.61 18.24 5.99
CA GLU A 104 -12.93 17.60 6.12
C GLU A 104 -12.90 16.16 5.59
N THR A 105 -12.26 15.93 4.44
CA THR A 105 -12.10 14.58 3.86
C THR A 105 -11.27 13.69 4.77
N ILE A 106 -10.17 14.22 5.31
CA ILE A 106 -9.30 13.49 6.24
C ILE A 106 -10.06 13.16 7.53
N GLY A 107 -10.84 14.11 8.06
CA GLY A 107 -11.70 13.91 9.23
C GLY A 107 -12.72 12.79 9.02
N ASP A 108 -13.47 12.81 7.92
CA ASP A 108 -14.45 11.77 7.59
C ASP A 108 -13.80 10.38 7.46
N ILE A 109 -12.62 10.28 6.85
CA ILE A 109 -11.88 9.00 6.75
C ILE A 109 -11.49 8.50 8.15
N ILE A 110 -11.00 9.38 9.03
CA ILE A 110 -10.63 9.01 10.40
C ILE A 110 -11.87 8.50 11.16
N ASP A 111 -12.98 9.25 11.12
CA ASP A 111 -14.21 8.87 11.81
C ASP A 111 -14.72 7.51 11.32
N LYS A 112 -14.70 7.26 10.00
CA LYS A 112 -15.08 5.96 9.41
C LYS A 112 -14.15 4.82 9.85
N ILE A 113 -12.85 5.07 10.01
CA ILE A 113 -11.89 4.08 10.51
C ILE A 113 -12.17 3.77 11.98
N GLU A 114 -12.42 4.78 12.80
CA GLU A 114 -12.74 4.62 14.22
C GLU A 114 -14.02 3.82 14.41
N MET A 115 -15.10 4.20 13.71
CA MET A 115 -16.37 3.46 13.72
C MET A 115 -16.18 2.00 13.30
N PHE A 116 -15.44 1.75 12.22
CA PHE A 116 -15.16 0.39 11.77
C PHE A 116 -14.39 -0.43 12.82
N ASN A 117 -13.38 0.17 13.45
CA ASN A 117 -12.59 -0.50 14.49
C ASN A 117 -13.44 -0.81 15.73
N GLU A 118 -14.37 0.06 16.10
CA GLU A 118 -15.30 -0.17 17.20
C GLU A 118 -16.28 -1.32 16.90
N GLU A 119 -16.87 -1.35 15.70
CA GLU A 119 -17.81 -2.40 15.26
C GLU A 119 -17.16 -3.80 15.14
N ASN A 120 -15.83 -3.81 14.93
CA ASN A 120 -15.03 -5.02 14.80
C ASN A 120 -14.20 -5.33 16.05
N LYS A 121 -14.36 -4.54 17.12
CA LYS A 121 -13.68 -4.76 18.39
C LYS A 121 -14.10 -6.12 18.96
N GLY A 122 -13.14 -7.04 19.09
CA GLY A 122 -13.37 -8.39 19.59
C GLY A 122 -13.78 -9.42 18.53
N LYS A 123 -13.90 -9.04 17.26
CA LYS A 123 -13.97 -9.99 16.14
C LYS A 123 -12.54 -10.21 15.62
N SER A 124 -12.09 -11.47 15.61
CA SER A 124 -10.82 -11.81 14.96
C SER A 124 -10.91 -11.45 13.47
N PRO A 125 -9.89 -10.82 12.86
CA PRO A 125 -9.88 -10.65 11.41
C PRO A 125 -9.87 -12.03 10.75
N SER A 126 -10.85 -12.27 9.87
CA SER A 126 -10.99 -13.47 9.05
C SER A 126 -9.94 -13.53 7.96
#